data_AF-A0A962WBS0-F1
#
_entry.id   AF-A0A962WBS0-F1
#
_cell.length_a   1.000
_cell.length_b   1.000
_cell.length_c   1.000
_cell.angle_alpha   90.00
_cell.angle_beta   90.00
_cell.angle_gamma   90.00
#
_symmetry.space_group_name_H-M   'P 1'
#
loop_
_entity.id
_entity.type
_entity.pdbx_description
1 polymer ?
#
loop_
_entity_poly.entity_id
_entity_poly.type
_entity_poly.pdbx_seq_one_letter_code
_entity_poly.pdbx_strand_id
1 'polypeptide(L)'
;MNAPGSELPLRDIHLPPEIGWWPIAPGWWVLAVTILLGVLLSIWWWKRPSRRKPLQAARAALTSLDAEFQVHQDSQRLAQGLSTLLRRTAISLFPREQVAGLTGDAWLMWLDDVAGLSPDEGFQNGPGRTLRDAQYRADTDAQNGLALLALANTWLTRVNKGGRRRA
;
A
#
# COMPACT_ATOMS: atom_id res chain seq x y z
N MET A 1 -34.57 72.15 66.78
CA MET A 1 -33.57 71.14 67.19
C MET A 1 -33.84 69.89 66.37
N ASN A 2 -33.07 69.68 65.30
CA ASN A 2 -33.20 68.49 64.46
C ASN A 2 -32.36 67.37 65.09
N ALA A 3 -32.95 66.20 65.36
CA ALA A 3 -32.20 64.97 65.60
C ALA A 3 -32.43 64.04 64.40
N PRO A 4 -31.34 63.47 63.85
CA PRO A 4 -31.29 62.96 62.49
C PRO A 4 -32.09 61.67 62.33
N GLY A 5 -32.81 61.56 61.21
CA GLY A 5 -33.37 60.29 60.77
C GLY A 5 -32.24 59.27 60.66
N SER A 6 -32.36 58.21 61.44
CA SER A 6 -31.48 57.05 61.42
C SER A 6 -31.44 56.47 60.01
N GLU A 7 -30.33 56.68 59.31
CA GLU A 7 -30.09 56.12 57.99
C GLU A 7 -30.18 54.58 58.08
N LEU A 8 -31.12 54.01 57.32
CA LEU A 8 -31.29 52.57 57.20
C LEU A 8 -29.98 51.99 56.61
N PRO A 9 -29.40 50.94 57.20
CA PRO A 9 -28.17 50.37 56.70
C PRO A 9 -28.45 49.74 55.34
N LEU A 10 -28.00 50.40 54.27
CA LEU A 10 -28.03 49.86 52.92
C LEU A 10 -27.22 48.56 52.92
N ARG A 11 -27.89 47.45 52.63
CA ARG A 11 -27.26 46.14 52.49
C ARG A 11 -26.61 46.09 51.12
N ASP A 12 -25.29 45.91 51.09
CA ASP A 12 -24.51 45.77 49.86
C ASP A 12 -25.09 44.65 48.97
N ILE A 13 -25.26 44.97 47.68
CA ILE A 13 -25.70 44.02 46.66
C ILE A 13 -24.49 43.17 46.29
N HIS A 14 -24.47 41.92 46.75
CA HIS A 14 -23.49 40.94 46.28
C HIS A 14 -23.76 40.62 44.81
N LEU A 15 -22.86 41.04 43.91
CA LEU A 15 -22.87 40.56 42.52
C LEU A 15 -22.58 39.05 42.53
N PRO A 16 -23.32 38.24 41.75
CA PRO A 16 -23.01 36.82 41.64
C PRO A 16 -21.58 36.66 41.13
N PRO A 17 -20.79 35.73 41.71
CA PRO A 17 -19.46 35.46 41.22
C PRO A 17 -19.54 35.13 39.73
N GLU A 18 -18.57 35.64 38.99
CA GLU A 18 -18.43 35.47 37.55
C GLU A 18 -18.61 34.00 37.23
N ILE A 19 -19.51 33.70 36.29
CA ILE A 19 -19.88 32.34 35.91
C ILE A 19 -18.61 31.66 35.41
N GLY A 20 -17.91 30.96 36.31
CA GLY A 20 -16.72 30.20 35.98
C GLY A 20 -17.09 29.27 34.84
N TRP A 21 -16.28 29.26 33.80
CA TRP A 21 -16.46 28.60 32.50
C TRP A 21 -16.60 27.05 32.54
N TRP A 22 -17.24 26.50 33.57
CA TRP A 22 -17.22 25.11 33.96
C TRP A 22 -18.64 24.54 34.09
N PRO A 23 -18.85 23.25 33.79
CA PRO A 23 -18.04 22.38 32.95
C PRO A 23 -18.47 22.56 31.50
N ILE A 24 -17.52 22.52 30.56
CA ILE A 24 -17.83 22.32 29.15
C ILE A 24 -18.77 21.09 29.10
N ALA A 25 -20.03 21.31 28.73
CA ALA A 25 -21.06 20.28 28.80
C ALA A 25 -20.53 18.98 28.18
N PRO A 26 -20.75 17.80 28.78
CA PRO A 26 -20.11 16.54 28.39
C PRO A 26 -20.24 16.20 26.88
N GLY A 27 -21.23 16.77 26.19
CA GLY A 27 -21.39 16.66 24.73
C GLY A 27 -20.20 17.19 23.91
N TRP A 28 -19.44 18.17 24.39
CA TRP A 28 -18.24 18.65 23.68
C TRP A 28 -17.10 17.65 23.72
N TRP A 29 -16.97 16.91 24.82
CA TRP A 29 -16.00 15.83 24.91
C TRP A 29 -16.33 14.71 23.93
N VAL A 30 -17.62 14.37 23.82
CA VAL A 30 -18.10 13.41 22.81
C VAL A 30 -17.80 13.91 21.40
N LEU A 31 -18.05 15.19 21.11
CA LEU A 31 -17.74 15.80 19.82
C LEU A 31 -16.22 15.77 19.52
N ALA A 32 -15.39 16.15 20.49
CA ALA A 32 -13.94 16.15 20.36
C ALA A 32 -13.39 14.74 20.09
N VAL A 33 -13.86 13.74 20.84
CA VAL A 33 -13.50 12.33 20.62
C VAL A 33 -13.94 11.86 19.24
N THR A 34 -15.15 12.22 18.80
CA THR A 34 -15.66 11.84 17.48
C THR A 34 -14.81 12.41 16.35
N ILE A 35 -14.44 13.69 16.44
CA ILE A 35 -13.56 14.35 15.48
C ILE A 35 -12.18 13.68 15.48
N LEU A 36 -11.61 13.42 16.67
CA LEU A 36 -10.32 12.77 16.81
C LEU A 36 -10.32 11.37 16.16
N LEU A 37 -11.36 10.56 16.40
CA LEU A 37 -11.53 9.26 15.78
C LEU A 37 -11.65 9.38 14.25
N GLY A 38 -12.44 10.34 13.76
CA GLY A 38 -12.60 10.59 12.34
C GLY A 38 -11.28 10.95 11.65
N VAL A 39 -10.47 11.80 12.27
CA VAL A 39 -9.14 12.17 11.78
C VAL A 39 -8.20 10.96 11.78
N LEU A 40 -8.17 10.18 12.87
CA LEU A 40 -7.35 8.97 12.96
C LEU A 40 -7.74 7.93 11.89
N LEU A 41 -9.03 7.70 11.69
CA LEU A 41 -9.55 6.81 10.65
C LEU A 41 -9.21 7.29 9.25
N SER A 42 -9.36 8.59 8.97
CA SER A 42 -8.97 9.20 7.69
C SER A 42 -7.48 9.06 7.41
N ILE A 43 -6.63 9.36 8.39
CA ILE A 43 -5.18 9.18 8.27
C ILE A 43 -4.85 7.71 8.03
N TRP A 44 -5.48 6.78 8.77
CA TRP A 44 -5.26 5.35 8.59
C TRP A 44 -5.68 4.86 7.20
N TRP A 45 -6.81 5.34 6.66
CA TRP A 45 -7.26 5.05 5.31
C TRP A 45 -6.35 5.64 4.22
N TRP A 46 -5.87 6.87 4.39
CA TRP A 46 -4.95 7.51 3.44
C TRP A 46 -3.53 6.93 3.49
N LYS A 47 -3.09 6.50 4.68
CA LYS A 47 -1.81 5.80 4.86
C LYS A 47 -1.86 4.37 4.33
N ARG A 48 -3.05 3.81 4.08
CA ARG A 48 -3.19 2.48 3.46
C ARG A 48 -2.59 2.55 2.05
N PRO A 49 -1.48 1.86 1.78
CA PRO A 49 -0.80 1.97 0.50
C PRO A 49 -1.76 1.55 -0.61
N SER A 50 -2.15 2.51 -1.45
CA SER A 50 -3.02 2.24 -2.58
C SER A 50 -2.25 1.39 -3.59
N ARG A 51 -2.53 0.06 -3.56
CA ARG A 51 -1.93 -0.93 -4.47
C ARG A 51 -2.12 -0.60 -5.95
N ARG A 52 -3.03 0.33 -6.27
CA ARG A 52 -3.36 0.75 -7.64
C ARG A 52 -2.17 1.42 -8.35
N LYS A 53 -1.45 2.32 -7.69
CA LYS A 53 -0.32 3.06 -8.28
C LYS A 53 0.84 2.15 -8.71
N PRO A 54 1.39 1.27 -7.85
CA PRO A 54 2.50 0.40 -8.25
C PRO A 54 2.09 -0.61 -9.33
N LEU A 55 0.85 -1.12 -9.30
CA LEU A 55 0.36 -2.03 -10.34
C LEU A 55 0.17 -1.37 -11.70
N GLN A 56 -0.27 -0.11 -11.74
CA GLN A 56 -0.34 0.64 -12.99
C GLN A 56 1.05 0.87 -13.58
N ALA A 57 2.01 1.28 -12.76
CA ALA A 57 3.40 1.45 -13.19
C ALA A 57 4.01 0.13 -13.69
N ALA A 58 3.75 -0.98 -12.99
CA ALA A 58 4.22 -2.30 -13.39
C ALA A 58 3.64 -2.73 -14.76
N ARG A 59 2.35 -2.47 -15.02
CA ARG A 59 1.73 -2.76 -16.31
C ARG A 59 2.32 -1.94 -17.45
N ALA A 60 2.51 -0.64 -17.24
CA ALA A 60 3.13 0.24 -18.24
C ALA A 60 4.55 -0.24 -18.59
N ALA A 61 5.33 -0.61 -17.58
CA ALA A 61 6.67 -1.15 -17.77
C ALA A 61 6.69 -2.53 -18.46
N LEU A 62 5.65 -3.34 -18.25
CA LEU A 62 5.50 -4.62 -18.96
C LEU A 62 5.22 -4.40 -20.44
N THR A 63 4.37 -3.42 -20.78
CA THR A 63 4.10 -3.04 -22.18
C THR A 63 5.34 -2.49 -22.88
N SER A 64 6.19 -1.72 -22.20
CA SER A 64 7.45 -1.26 -22.80
C SER A 64 8.43 -2.41 -23.03
N LEU A 65 8.52 -3.37 -22.11
CA LEU A 65 9.37 -4.55 -22.27
C LEU A 65 8.91 -5.45 -23.42
N ASP A 66 7.60 -5.62 -23.59
CA ASP A 66 7.02 -6.34 -24.73
C ASP A 66 7.38 -5.65 -26.06
N ALA A 67 7.20 -4.32 -26.14
CA ALA A 67 7.58 -3.56 -27.33
C ALA A 67 9.08 -3.66 -27.67
N GLU A 68 9.97 -3.56 -26.66
CA GLU A 68 11.41 -3.75 -26.85
C GLU A 68 11.74 -5.16 -27.35
N PHE A 69 11.07 -6.17 -26.81
CA PHE A 69 11.27 -7.57 -27.21
C PHE A 69 10.81 -7.81 -28.65
N GLN A 70 9.71 -7.22 -29.10
CA GLN A 70 9.25 -7.35 -30.49
C GLN A 70 10.23 -6.75 -31.50
N VAL A 71 10.99 -5.72 -31.11
CA VAL A 71 11.98 -5.07 -31.98
C VAL A 71 13.32 -5.81 -31.97
N HIS A 72 13.81 -6.19 -30.79
CA HIS A 72 15.16 -6.71 -30.63
C HIS A 72 15.24 -8.23 -30.54
N GLN A 73 14.12 -8.90 -30.26
CA GLN A 73 14.01 -10.36 -30.00
C GLN A 73 15.05 -10.88 -28.99
N ASP A 74 15.45 -10.00 -28.05
CA ASP A 74 16.44 -10.32 -27.03
C ASP A 74 15.75 -10.85 -25.77
N SER A 75 15.63 -12.18 -25.72
CA SER A 75 15.03 -12.91 -24.59
C SER A 75 15.80 -12.69 -23.28
N GLN A 76 17.11 -12.45 -23.33
CA GLN A 76 17.92 -12.23 -22.14
C GLN A 76 17.64 -10.86 -21.53
N ARG A 77 17.62 -9.81 -22.35
CA ARG A 77 17.27 -8.46 -21.92
C ARG A 77 15.84 -8.41 -21.37
N LEU A 78 14.91 -9.09 -22.03
CA LEU A 78 13.54 -9.23 -21.56
C LEU A 78 13.47 -9.88 -20.17
N ALA A 79 14.15 -11.02 -19.98
CA ALA A 79 14.15 -11.74 -18.70
C ALA A 79 14.75 -10.89 -17.56
N GLN A 80 15.83 -10.16 -17.81
CA GLN A 80 16.42 -9.23 -16.83
C GLN A 80 15.46 -8.08 -16.47
N GLY A 81 14.81 -7.50 -17.49
CA GLY A 81 13.80 -6.45 -17.32
C GLY A 81 12.61 -6.94 -16.48
N LEU A 82 12.08 -8.12 -16.82
CA LEU A 82 10.98 -8.77 -16.09
C LEU A 82 11.36 -9.09 -14.64
N SER A 83 12.55 -9.66 -14.41
CA SER A 83 13.03 -9.97 -13.05
C SER A 83 13.09 -8.71 -12.17
N THR A 84 13.63 -7.61 -12.72
CA THR A 84 13.71 -6.31 -12.04
C THR A 84 12.32 -5.74 -11.77
N LEU A 85 11.43 -5.80 -12.77
CA LEU A 85 10.05 -5.31 -12.66
C LEU A 85 9.26 -6.07 -11.59
N LEU A 86 9.32 -7.40 -11.60
CA LEU A 86 8.67 -8.25 -10.61
C LEU A 86 9.19 -7.97 -9.21
N ARG A 87 10.52 -7.85 -9.04
CA ARG A 87 11.14 -7.57 -7.74
C ARG A 87 10.75 -6.20 -7.19
N ARG A 88 10.80 -5.15 -8.03
CA ARG A 88 10.34 -3.80 -7.67
C ARG A 88 8.86 -3.80 -7.30
N THR A 89 8.05 -4.52 -8.05
CA THR A 89 6.59 -4.59 -7.82
C THR A 89 6.28 -5.33 -6.53
N ALA A 90 6.97 -6.44 -6.26
CA ALA A 90 6.84 -7.20 -5.02
C ALA A 90 7.20 -6.35 -3.79
N ILE A 91 8.34 -5.64 -3.81
CA ILE A 91 8.74 -4.75 -2.70
C ILE A 91 7.75 -3.60 -2.50
N SER A 92 7.10 -3.14 -3.58
CA SER A 92 6.09 -2.07 -3.49
C SER A 92 4.73 -2.55 -2.97
N LEU A 93 4.43 -3.85 -3.08
CA LEU A 93 3.14 -4.44 -2.71
C LEU A 93 3.16 -5.19 -1.38
N PHE A 94 4.32 -5.69 -0.96
CA PHE A 94 4.50 -6.53 0.22
C PHE A 94 5.55 -5.93 1.17
N PRO A 95 5.49 -6.22 2.48
CA PRO A 95 6.48 -5.74 3.44
C PRO A 95 7.90 -6.15 3.04
N ARG A 96 8.85 -5.22 3.19
CA ARG A 96 10.24 -5.43 2.76
C ARG A 96 10.89 -6.60 3.49
N GLU A 97 10.52 -6.88 4.73
CA GLU A 97 11.09 -8.00 5.49
C GLU A 97 10.79 -9.37 4.84
N GLN A 98 9.64 -9.51 4.19
CA GLN A 98 9.22 -10.77 3.57
C GLN A 98 9.91 -11.00 2.21
N VAL A 99 10.27 -9.93 1.51
CA VAL A 99 10.74 -10.00 0.12
C VAL A 99 12.26 -9.84 0.00
N ALA A 100 12.88 -8.98 0.82
CA ALA A 100 14.26 -8.55 0.59
C ALA A 100 15.29 -9.69 0.75
N GLY A 101 15.01 -10.68 1.61
CA GLY A 101 15.88 -11.83 1.82
C GLY A 101 15.73 -12.96 0.80
N LEU A 102 14.74 -12.89 -0.10
CA LEU A 102 14.45 -13.98 -1.04
C LEU A 102 15.35 -13.90 -2.28
N THR A 103 16.04 -15.00 -2.57
CA THR A 103 16.94 -15.16 -3.71
C THR A 103 16.81 -16.54 -4.34
N GLY A 104 17.13 -16.68 -5.64
CA GLY A 104 17.14 -17.98 -6.32
C GLY A 104 15.78 -18.67 -6.29
N ASP A 105 15.75 -19.95 -5.90
CA ASP A 105 14.52 -20.77 -5.84
C ASP A 105 13.49 -20.23 -4.85
N ALA A 106 13.95 -19.75 -3.69
CA ALA A 106 13.07 -19.22 -2.66
C ALA A 106 12.28 -18.00 -3.17
N TRP A 107 12.88 -17.23 -4.08
CA TRP A 107 12.19 -16.12 -4.75
C TRP A 107 11.13 -16.60 -5.74
N LEU A 108 11.44 -17.59 -6.58
CA LEU A 108 10.50 -18.12 -7.58
C LEU A 108 9.31 -18.82 -6.90
N MET A 109 9.58 -19.63 -5.87
CA MET A 109 8.54 -20.27 -5.05
C MET A 109 7.60 -19.25 -4.42
N TRP A 110 8.16 -18.16 -3.89
CA TRP A 110 7.36 -17.10 -3.28
C TRP A 110 6.50 -16.36 -4.30
N LEU A 111 7.00 -16.14 -5.52
CA LEU A 111 6.20 -15.54 -6.59
C LEU A 111 4.98 -16.40 -6.93
N ASP A 112 5.16 -17.71 -6.99
CA ASP A 112 4.08 -18.66 -7.24
C ASP A 112 3.06 -18.68 -6.09
N ASP A 113 3.52 -18.76 -4.85
CA ASP A 113 2.67 -18.77 -3.65
C ASP A 113 1.80 -17.50 -3.56
N VAL A 114 2.40 -16.34 -3.76
CA VAL A 114 1.71 -15.05 -3.67
C VAL A 114 0.67 -14.85 -4.76
N ALA A 115 0.89 -15.41 -5.95
CA ALA A 115 -0.08 -15.38 -7.04
C ALA A 115 -1.04 -16.57 -7.02
N GLY A 116 -0.85 -17.54 -6.12
CA GLY A 116 -1.57 -18.82 -6.11
C GLY A 116 -1.43 -19.57 -7.42
N LEU A 117 -0.24 -19.52 -8.04
CA LEU A 117 0.09 -20.27 -9.25
C LEU A 117 0.46 -21.71 -8.89
N SER A 118 0.14 -22.64 -9.78
CA SER A 118 0.59 -24.03 -9.62
C SER A 118 2.10 -24.09 -9.87
N PRO A 119 2.87 -24.88 -9.08
CA PRO A 119 4.34 -24.97 -9.22
C PRO A 119 4.80 -25.36 -10.64
N ASP A 120 3.98 -26.14 -11.35
CA ASP A 120 4.32 -26.73 -12.66
C ASP A 120 4.09 -25.76 -13.84
N GLU A 121 3.22 -24.76 -13.68
CA GLU A 121 2.94 -23.74 -14.69
C GLU A 121 3.55 -22.37 -14.34
N GLY A 122 4.21 -22.30 -13.19
CA GLY A 122 4.66 -21.07 -12.55
C GLY A 122 6.12 -20.69 -12.84
N PHE A 123 6.69 -19.98 -11.89
CA PHE A 123 8.07 -19.54 -11.90
C PHE A 123 9.05 -20.63 -11.46
N GLN A 124 8.61 -21.59 -10.63
CA GLN A 124 9.47 -22.63 -10.07
C GLN A 124 9.85 -23.73 -11.07
N ASN A 125 8.87 -24.36 -11.74
CA ASN A 125 9.12 -25.45 -12.70
C ASN A 125 8.73 -25.11 -14.15
N GLY A 126 8.08 -23.96 -14.36
CA GLY A 126 7.61 -23.51 -15.67
C GLY A 126 8.58 -22.54 -16.39
N PRO A 127 8.07 -21.70 -17.30
CA PRO A 127 8.90 -20.82 -18.13
C PRO A 127 9.65 -19.75 -17.33
N GLY A 128 9.23 -19.47 -16.10
CA GLY A 128 9.88 -18.49 -15.23
C GLY A 128 11.24 -18.90 -14.66
N ARG A 129 11.66 -20.17 -14.80
CA ARG A 129 13.02 -20.63 -14.46
C ARG A 129 14.10 -19.84 -15.20
N THR A 130 13.79 -19.46 -16.43
CA THR A 130 14.66 -18.63 -17.27
C THR A 130 14.96 -17.26 -16.64
N LEU A 131 14.16 -16.73 -15.71
CA LEU A 131 14.49 -15.50 -14.98
C LEU A 131 15.70 -15.66 -14.06
N ARG A 132 15.92 -16.87 -13.53
CA ARG A 132 17.10 -17.22 -12.74
C ARG A 132 18.30 -17.41 -13.65
N ASP A 133 18.09 -18.17 -14.72
CA ASP A 133 19.16 -18.58 -15.62
C ASP A 133 19.54 -17.48 -16.62
N ALA A 134 18.73 -16.46 -16.83
CA ALA A 134 19.00 -15.32 -17.72
C ALA A 134 20.19 -14.45 -17.25
N GLN A 135 20.67 -14.64 -16.02
CA GLN A 135 21.94 -14.08 -15.58
C GLN A 135 23.15 -14.84 -16.17
N TYR A 136 22.95 -16.08 -16.61
CA TYR A 136 24.01 -17.02 -17.00
C TYR A 136 23.85 -17.67 -18.39
N ARG A 137 22.65 -17.69 -19.00
CA ARG A 137 22.39 -18.27 -20.33
C ARG A 137 21.61 -17.33 -21.23
N ALA A 138 22.20 -17.04 -22.38
CA ALA A 138 21.56 -16.37 -23.51
C ALA A 138 20.77 -17.40 -24.33
N ASP A 139 19.65 -17.88 -23.80
CA ASP A 139 18.78 -18.75 -24.59
C ASP A 139 17.91 -17.87 -25.50
N THR A 140 18.18 -17.90 -26.80
CA THR A 140 17.67 -16.96 -27.82
C THR A 140 16.34 -17.41 -28.41
N ASP A 141 15.56 -18.20 -27.68
CA ASP A 141 14.27 -18.66 -28.18
C ASP A 141 13.19 -17.61 -27.92
N ALA A 142 12.60 -17.10 -29.01
CA ALA A 142 11.52 -16.13 -28.95
C ALA A 142 10.26 -16.70 -28.27
N GLN A 143 10.04 -18.01 -28.38
CA GLN A 143 8.90 -18.70 -27.77
C GLN A 143 8.96 -18.62 -26.23
N ASN A 144 10.16 -18.77 -25.67
CA ASN A 144 10.41 -18.66 -24.23
C ASN A 144 10.17 -17.24 -23.71
N GLY A 145 10.54 -16.22 -24.50
CA GLY A 145 10.28 -14.81 -24.18
C GLY A 145 8.79 -14.48 -24.11
N LEU A 146 7.99 -14.98 -25.06
CA LEU A 146 6.53 -14.79 -25.05
C LEU A 146 5.86 -15.50 -23.87
N ALA A 147 6.27 -16.73 -23.56
CA ALA A 147 5.76 -17.47 -22.41
C ALA A 147 6.07 -16.74 -21.08
N LEU A 148 7.25 -16.16 -20.96
CA LEU A 148 7.64 -15.32 -19.82
C LEU A 148 6.78 -14.06 -19.67
N LEU A 149 6.52 -13.33 -20.77
CA LEU A 149 5.65 -12.16 -20.77
C LEU A 149 4.23 -12.51 -20.33
N ALA A 150 3.68 -13.60 -20.85
CA ALA A 150 2.37 -14.10 -20.47
C ALA A 150 2.30 -14.48 -18.98
N LEU A 151 3.33 -15.14 -18.46
CA LEU A 151 3.43 -15.51 -17.05
C LEU A 151 3.51 -14.27 -16.15
N ALA A 152 4.35 -13.29 -16.48
CA ALA A 152 4.49 -12.04 -15.73
C ALA A 152 3.18 -11.23 -15.69
N ASN A 153 2.47 -11.15 -16.82
CA ASN A 153 1.16 -10.51 -16.88
C ASN A 153 0.14 -11.26 -16.00
N THR A 154 0.10 -12.59 -16.09
CA THR A 154 -0.79 -13.43 -15.26
C THR A 154 -0.54 -13.18 -13.78
N TRP A 155 0.73 -13.16 -13.36
CA TRP A 155 1.12 -12.84 -11.99
C TRP A 155 0.58 -11.48 -11.54
N LEU A 156 0.79 -10.40 -12.32
CA LEU A 156 0.26 -9.08 -11.99
C LEU A 156 -1.27 -9.06 -11.85
N THR A 157 -1.99 -9.80 -12.71
CA THR A 157 -3.45 -9.87 -12.62
C THR A 157 -3.93 -10.60 -11.36
N ARG A 158 -3.28 -11.71 -10.99
CA ARG A 158 -3.64 -12.50 -9.80
C ARG A 158 -3.31 -11.76 -8.52
N VAL A 159 -2.14 -11.14 -8.41
CA VAL A 159 -1.76 -10.33 -7.24
C VAL A 159 -2.71 -9.14 -7.05
N ASN A 160 -3.15 -8.51 -8.13
CA ASN A 160 -4.16 -7.45 -8.07
C ASN A 160 -5.53 -7.96 -7.57
N LYS A 161 -5.97 -9.15 -8.00
CA LYS A 161 -7.23 -9.76 -7.54
C LYS A 161 -7.15 -10.21 -6.08
N GLY A 162 -6.06 -10.87 -5.68
CA GLY A 162 -5.83 -11.33 -4.30
C GLY A 162 -5.75 -10.17 -3.30
N GLY A 163 -5.16 -9.05 -3.71
CA GLY A 163 -5.12 -7.83 -2.92
C GLY A 163 -6.49 -7.16 -2.68
N ARG A 164 -7.48 -7.37 -3.56
CA ARG A 164 -8.86 -6.87 -3.37
C ARG A 164 -9.70 -7.72 -2.43
N ARG A 165 -9.39 -9.01 -2.26
CA ARG A 165 -10.14 -9.91 -1.35
C ARG A 165 -9.76 -9.78 0.12
N ARG A 166 -8.56 -9.26 0.41
CA ARG A 166 -8.05 -9.03 1.78
C ARG A 166 -8.18 -7.56 2.23
N ALA A 167 -8.83 -6.71 1.43
CA ALA A 167 -8.93 -5.27 1.65
C ALA A 167 -10.24 -4.91 2.34
#